data_AF-A0A916T6M4-F1
#
_entry.id   AF-A0A916T6M4-F1
#
_cell.length_a   1.000
_cell.length_b   1.000
_cell.length_c   1.000
_cell.angle_alpha   90.00
_cell.angle_beta   90.00
_cell.angle_gamma   90.00
#
_symmetry.space_group_name_H-M   'P 1'
#
loop_
_entity.id
_entity.type
_entity.pdbx_description
1 polymer ?
#
loop_
_entity_poly.entity_id
_entity_poly.type
_entity_poly.pdbx_seq_one_letter_code
_entity_poly.pdbx_strand_id
1 'polypeptide(L)'
;MSETPDQATRRRWVSLAEAVAVAGLVIGALTLWLSWSDKRDERIDKASEQASAARERARVELVASVEDGGRTLTLKDERHDLSDAAISFPGALGVETQRPPGDPAIDAGWFEEPLLKATDGGADRRTGRLPVLIRLRYWDGDTERSSSGIYDIVWRTEGRLLRGRTVRMEGLRLRARGGDQAALDAAWLRVKP
;
A
#
# COMPACT_ATOMS: atom_id res chain seq x y z
N MET A 1 44.40 -62.54 -38.41
CA MET A 1 45.52 -61.56 -38.55
C MET A 1 44.86 -60.20 -38.74
N SER A 2 44.65 -59.44 -37.66
CA SER A 2 45.58 -58.43 -37.07
C SER A 2 45.15 -57.05 -37.59
N GLU A 3 44.96 -55.96 -36.84
CA GLU A 3 45.13 -55.57 -35.44
C GLU A 3 44.24 -54.33 -35.23
N THR A 4 43.63 -54.18 -34.05
CA THR A 4 43.09 -52.90 -33.57
C THR A 4 44.25 -52.05 -33.05
N PRO A 5 44.37 -50.75 -33.42
CA PRO A 5 45.36 -49.89 -32.79
C PRO A 5 44.90 -49.50 -31.39
N ASP A 6 45.55 -50.07 -30.38
CA ASP A 6 45.51 -49.59 -29.00
C ASP A 6 46.09 -48.17 -28.94
N GLN A 7 45.22 -47.16 -28.83
CA GLN A 7 45.63 -45.81 -28.49
C GLN A 7 46.04 -45.75 -27.01
N ALA A 8 47.30 -46.09 -26.74
CA ALA A 8 47.91 -45.90 -25.44
C ALA A 8 47.97 -44.39 -25.12
N THR A 9 47.05 -43.93 -24.28
CA THR A 9 47.02 -42.55 -23.77
C THR A 9 48.25 -42.35 -22.89
N ARG A 10 49.32 -41.78 -23.44
CA ARG A 10 50.53 -41.42 -22.69
C ARG A 10 50.15 -40.41 -21.62
N ARG A 11 50.08 -40.85 -20.36
CA ARG A 11 49.91 -39.98 -19.20
C ARG A 11 51.12 -39.06 -19.11
N ARG A 12 50.99 -37.84 -19.63
CA ARG A 12 51.96 -36.77 -19.46
C ARG A 12 51.94 -36.37 -17.99
N TRP A 13 53.07 -36.57 -17.31
CA TRP A 13 53.24 -36.11 -15.94
C TRP A 13 53.33 -34.58 -15.97
N VAL A 14 52.39 -33.93 -15.29
CA VAL A 14 52.36 -32.48 -15.13
C VAL A 14 53.66 -32.06 -14.43
N SER A 15 54.35 -31.06 -14.98
CA SER A 15 55.56 -30.55 -14.34
C SER A 15 55.20 -29.72 -13.09
N LEU A 16 56.09 -29.63 -12.09
CA LEU A 16 55.85 -28.84 -10.88
C LEU A 16 55.51 -27.37 -11.20
N ALA A 17 56.19 -26.79 -12.20
CA ALA A 17 55.92 -25.43 -12.65
C ALA A 17 54.51 -25.26 -13.24
N GLU A 18 54.03 -26.25 -13.99
CA GLU A 18 52.69 -26.27 -14.55
C GLU A 18 51.62 -26.40 -13.44
N ALA A 19 51.87 -27.23 -12.42
CA ALA A 19 50.98 -27.33 -11.26
C ALA A 19 50.85 -25.99 -10.50
N VAL A 20 51.95 -25.27 -10.30
CA VAL A 20 51.96 -23.95 -9.67
C VAL A 20 51.23 -22.91 -10.52
N ALA A 21 51.41 -22.93 -11.84
CA ALA A 21 50.71 -22.02 -12.75
C ALA A 21 49.19 -22.24 -12.71
N VAL A 22 48.73 -23.50 -12.73
CA VAL A 22 47.31 -23.83 -12.60
C VAL A 22 46.75 -23.40 -11.25
N ALA A 23 47.49 -23.61 -10.16
CA ALA A 23 47.08 -23.14 -8.84
C ALA A 23 46.89 -21.61 -8.81
N GLY A 24 47.83 -20.85 -9.39
CA GLY A 24 47.70 -19.40 -9.53
C GLY A 24 46.48 -18.96 -10.35
N LEU A 25 46.19 -19.66 -11.47
CA LEU A 25 45.01 -19.40 -12.29
C LEU A 25 43.71 -19.65 -11.50
N VAL A 26 43.63 -20.76 -10.77
CA VAL A 26 42.46 -21.11 -9.94
C VAL A 26 42.24 -20.06 -8.86
N ILE A 27 43.30 -19.65 -8.15
CA ILE A 27 43.21 -18.60 -7.13
C ILE A 27 42.75 -17.27 -7.76
N GLY A 28 43.28 -16.90 -8.92
CA GLY A 28 42.88 -15.70 -9.66
C GLY A 28 41.41 -15.74 -10.08
N ALA A 29 40.95 -16.87 -10.62
CA ALA A 29 39.55 -17.06 -11.00
C ALA A 29 38.60 -16.98 -9.80
N LEU A 30 38.95 -17.61 -8.67
CA LEU A 30 38.17 -17.55 -7.43
C LEU A 30 38.10 -16.12 -6.87
N THR A 31 39.22 -15.40 -6.87
CA THR A 31 39.28 -14.01 -6.40
C THR A 31 38.43 -13.08 -7.27
N LEU A 32 38.51 -13.25 -8.60
CA LEU A 32 37.70 -12.49 -9.54
C LEU A 32 36.20 -12.78 -9.36
N TRP A 33 35.84 -14.06 -9.19
CA TRP A 33 34.47 -14.47 -8.93
C TRP A 33 33.92 -13.85 -7.64
N LEU A 34 34.68 -13.90 -6.55
CA LEU A 34 34.28 -13.32 -5.27
C LEU A 34 34.05 -11.82 -5.39
N SER A 35 34.99 -11.08 -5.99
CA SER A 35 34.85 -9.64 -6.21
C SER A 35 33.66 -9.29 -7.12
N TRP A 36 33.38 -10.11 -8.12
CA TRP A 36 32.22 -9.91 -8.99
C TRP A 36 30.90 -10.20 -8.27
N SER A 37 30.87 -11.25 -7.45
CA SER A 37 29.71 -11.61 -6.60
C SER A 37 29.40 -10.48 -5.62
N ASP A 38 30.39 -10.01 -4.86
CA ASP A 38 30.22 -8.92 -3.89
C ASP A 38 29.69 -7.64 -4.57
N LYS A 39 30.26 -7.27 -5.73
CA LYS A 39 29.79 -6.12 -6.53
C LYS A 39 28.37 -6.29 -7.07
N ARG A 40 27.90 -7.53 -7.26
CA ARG A 40 26.53 -7.81 -7.70
C ARG A 40 25.57 -7.68 -6.52
N ASP A 41 25.93 -8.25 -5.38
CA ASP A 41 25.12 -8.22 -4.16
C ASP A 41 24.98 -6.78 -3.65
N GLU A 42 26.06 -5.99 -3.65
CA GLU A 42 26.00 -4.56 -3.34
C GLU A 42 25.03 -3.78 -4.25
N ARG A 43 24.93 -4.14 -5.54
CA ARG A 43 24.00 -3.45 -6.46
C ARG A 43 22.55 -3.84 -6.16
N ILE A 44 22.31 -5.10 -5.81
CA ILE A 44 20.99 -5.58 -5.40
C ILE A 44 20.56 -4.88 -4.12
N ASP A 45 21.45 -4.80 -3.13
CA ASP A 45 21.19 -4.13 -1.85
C ASP A 45 20.93 -2.64 -2.06
N LYS A 46 21.79 -1.93 -2.81
CA LYS A 46 21.58 -0.51 -3.15
C LYS A 46 20.27 -0.30 -3.89
N ALA A 47 19.90 -1.18 -4.83
CA ALA A 47 18.61 -1.09 -5.51
C ALA A 47 17.43 -1.34 -4.56
N SER A 48 17.55 -2.28 -3.64
CA SER A 48 16.55 -2.59 -2.62
C SER A 48 16.35 -1.42 -1.63
N GLU A 49 17.44 -0.81 -1.18
CA GLU A 49 17.44 0.38 -0.32
C GLU A 49 16.80 1.58 -1.04
N GLN A 50 17.20 1.85 -2.28
CA GLN A 50 16.61 2.92 -3.08
C GLN A 50 15.11 2.68 -3.32
N ALA A 51 14.71 1.44 -3.62
CA ALA A 51 13.31 1.08 -3.77
C ALA A 51 12.53 1.25 -2.47
N SER A 52 13.12 0.91 -1.32
CA SER A 52 12.50 1.07 0.00
C SER A 52 12.36 2.53 0.37
N ALA A 53 13.41 3.33 0.17
CA ALA A 53 13.37 4.77 0.38
C ALA A 53 12.38 5.48 -0.57
N ALA A 54 12.29 5.05 -1.84
CA ALA A 54 11.30 5.57 -2.78
C ALA A 54 9.87 5.22 -2.34
N ARG A 55 9.65 3.97 -1.88
CA ARG A 55 8.35 3.56 -1.31
C ARG A 55 7.99 4.40 -0.10
N GLU A 56 8.93 4.64 0.82
CA GLU A 56 8.71 5.46 2.01
C GLU A 56 8.43 6.93 1.70
N ARG A 57 9.11 7.51 0.71
CA ARG A 57 8.83 8.87 0.24
C ARG A 57 7.43 8.98 -0.33
N ALA A 58 7.05 8.04 -1.19
CA ALA A 58 5.73 7.99 -1.80
C ALA A 58 4.60 7.58 -0.83
N ARG A 59 4.86 7.34 0.46
CA ARG A 59 3.80 6.98 1.40
C ARG A 59 2.93 8.20 1.67
N VAL A 60 1.65 8.08 1.32
CA VAL A 60 0.62 9.02 1.73
C VAL A 60 0.26 8.81 3.20
N GLU A 61 0.25 9.90 3.97
CA GLU A 61 -0.25 9.95 5.34
C GLU A 61 -1.46 10.88 5.41
N LEU A 62 -2.65 10.28 5.27
CA LEU A 62 -3.89 11.04 5.19
C LEU A 62 -4.34 11.48 6.57
N VAL A 63 -4.40 12.79 6.77
CA VAL A 63 -4.97 13.45 7.95
C VAL A 63 -6.33 14.03 7.57
N ALA A 64 -7.31 13.91 8.46
CA ALA A 64 -8.63 14.49 8.26
C ALA A 64 -8.90 15.61 9.27
N SER A 65 -9.35 16.76 8.78
CA SER A 65 -9.86 17.87 9.58
C SER A 65 -11.37 17.86 9.59
N VAL A 66 -11.97 17.97 10.77
CA VAL A 66 -13.42 18.03 10.95
C VAL A 66 -13.90 19.46 10.71
N GLU A 67 -14.78 19.63 9.74
CA GLU A 67 -15.35 20.92 9.33
C GLU A 67 -16.89 20.89 9.39
N ASP A 68 -17.51 22.06 9.28
CA ASP A 68 -18.97 22.23 9.30
C ASP A 68 -19.67 21.57 10.50
N GLY A 69 -18.99 21.59 11.65
CA GLY A 69 -19.42 20.94 12.88
C GLY A 69 -19.53 19.41 12.77
N GLY A 70 -18.76 18.78 11.89
CA GLY A 70 -18.79 17.34 11.64
C GLY A 70 -19.64 16.91 10.45
N ARG A 71 -19.98 17.82 9.52
CA ARG A 71 -20.61 17.42 8.24
C ARG A 71 -19.60 17.16 7.12
N THR A 72 -18.39 17.70 7.25
CA THR A 72 -17.34 17.57 6.24
C THR A 72 -16.05 17.09 6.92
N LEU A 73 -15.37 16.12 6.30
CA LEU A 73 -13.99 15.75 6.64
C LEU A 73 -13.09 16.15 5.48
N THR A 74 -12.32 17.23 5.64
CA THR A 74 -11.31 17.63 4.65
C THR A 74 -10.09 16.75 4.82
N LEU A 75 -9.63 16.17 3.71
CA LEU A 75 -8.53 15.22 3.67
C LEU A 75 -7.27 15.91 3.15
N LYS A 76 -6.16 15.77 3.87
CA LYS A 76 -4.87 16.35 3.49
C LYS A 76 -3.74 15.36 3.72
N ASP A 77 -2.69 15.52 2.94
CA ASP A 77 -1.38 14.94 3.22
C ASP A 77 -0.39 16.12 3.34
N GLU A 78 0.43 16.12 4.39
CA GLU A 78 1.42 17.19 4.60
C GLU A 78 2.55 17.12 3.57
N ARG A 79 2.74 15.95 2.95
CA ARG A 79 3.91 15.66 2.11
C ARG A 79 3.63 15.73 0.62
N HIS A 80 2.36 15.57 0.23
CA HIS A 80 1.98 15.40 -1.17
C HIS A 80 0.79 16.28 -1.51
N ASP A 81 0.80 16.82 -2.73
CA ASP A 81 -0.36 17.52 -3.28
C ASP A 81 -1.37 16.50 -3.82
N LEU A 82 -2.54 16.44 -3.20
CA LEU A 82 -3.60 15.48 -3.52
C LEU A 82 -4.47 16.05 -4.65
N SER A 83 -4.43 15.41 -5.82
CA SER A 83 -5.10 15.90 -7.03
C SER A 83 -6.50 15.34 -7.26
N ASP A 84 -6.76 14.10 -6.84
CA ASP A 84 -8.07 13.44 -6.97
C ASP A 84 -8.31 12.49 -5.79
N ALA A 85 -9.57 12.32 -5.43
CA ALA A 85 -10.01 11.35 -4.43
C ALA A 85 -11.26 10.60 -4.90
N ALA A 86 -11.27 9.28 -4.71
CA ALA A 86 -12.44 8.45 -4.90
C ALA A 86 -12.73 7.69 -3.60
N ILE A 87 -13.93 7.89 -3.06
CA ILE A 87 -14.38 7.35 -1.78
C ILE A 87 -15.45 6.30 -2.06
N SER A 88 -15.10 5.03 -1.84
CA SER A 88 -16.02 3.91 -1.96
C SER A 88 -16.52 3.48 -0.59
N PHE A 89 -17.80 3.13 -0.52
CA PHE A 89 -18.49 2.71 0.70
C PHE A 89 -18.74 1.20 0.71
N PRO A 90 -19.04 0.58 1.87
CA PRO A 90 -19.43 -0.81 1.92
C PRO A 90 -20.66 -1.06 1.04
N GLY A 91 -20.64 -2.12 0.24
CA GLY A 91 -21.71 -2.43 -0.71
C GLY A 91 -23.07 -2.61 -0.03
N ALA A 92 -23.08 -3.07 1.22
CA ALA A 92 -24.29 -3.21 2.04
C ALA A 92 -25.01 -1.88 2.33
N LEU A 93 -24.34 -0.72 2.21
CA LEU A 93 -24.97 0.59 2.35
C LEU A 93 -25.62 1.08 1.05
N GLY A 94 -25.31 0.47 -0.09
CA GLY A 94 -25.86 0.87 -1.39
C GLY A 94 -25.46 2.28 -1.85
N VAL A 95 -24.39 2.84 -1.29
CA VAL A 95 -23.88 4.17 -1.64
C VAL A 95 -22.87 4.03 -2.78
N GLU A 96 -23.08 4.77 -3.86
CA GLU A 96 -22.13 4.82 -4.98
C GLU A 96 -20.80 5.45 -4.57
N THR A 97 -19.74 5.16 -5.35
CA THR A 97 -18.43 5.78 -5.12
C THR A 97 -18.52 7.29 -5.38
N GLN A 98 -18.10 8.07 -4.39
CA GLN A 98 -18.13 9.53 -4.44
C GLN A 98 -16.77 10.09 -4.84
N ARG A 99 -16.81 11.20 -5.58
CA ARG A 99 -15.63 11.97 -5.97
C ARG A 99 -15.90 13.45 -5.65
N PRO A 100 -15.20 14.05 -4.68
CA PRO A 100 -15.34 15.48 -4.42
C PRO A 100 -14.90 16.27 -5.67
N PRO A 101 -15.62 17.34 -6.05
CA PRO A 101 -15.31 18.13 -7.24
C PRO A 101 -14.09 19.07 -7.07
N GLY A 102 -13.62 19.26 -5.85
CA GLY A 102 -12.46 20.09 -5.52
C GLY A 102 -11.53 19.35 -4.57
N ASP A 103 -11.05 20.05 -3.54
CA ASP A 103 -10.16 19.47 -2.54
C ASP A 103 -10.73 18.15 -1.98
N PRO A 104 -9.88 17.12 -1.79
CA PRO A 104 -10.30 15.86 -1.21
C PRO A 104 -11.05 16.05 0.10
N ALA A 105 -12.32 15.67 0.11
CA ALA A 105 -13.19 15.76 1.28
C ALA A 105 -14.19 14.59 1.31
N ILE A 106 -14.76 14.36 2.48
CA ILE A 106 -15.89 13.44 2.68
C ILE A 106 -17.06 14.22 3.26
N ASP A 107 -18.22 14.17 2.58
CA ASP A 107 -19.46 14.78 3.07
C ASP A 107 -20.35 13.72 3.73
N ALA A 108 -20.88 14.03 4.92
CA ALA A 108 -21.79 13.14 5.64
C ALA A 108 -23.05 12.81 4.82
N GLY A 109 -23.56 13.75 4.03
CA GLY A 109 -24.74 13.62 3.19
C GLY A 109 -24.66 12.49 2.15
N TRP A 110 -23.46 12.03 1.80
CA TRP A 110 -23.29 10.89 0.89
C TRP A 110 -23.74 9.56 1.49
N PHE A 111 -23.63 9.40 2.81
CA PHE A 111 -23.88 8.13 3.50
C PHE A 111 -24.79 8.24 4.72
N GLU A 112 -25.19 9.46 5.13
CA GLU A 112 -25.98 9.73 6.33
C GLU A 112 -27.27 8.91 6.33
N GLU A 113 -28.06 8.97 5.26
CA GLU A 113 -29.34 8.27 5.17
C GLU A 113 -29.21 6.73 5.28
N PRO A 114 -28.39 6.05 4.46
CA PRO A 114 -28.23 4.59 4.57
C PRO A 114 -27.59 4.16 5.88
N LEU A 115 -26.70 4.97 6.47
CA LEU A 115 -26.13 4.69 7.79
C LEU A 115 -27.16 4.81 8.92
N LEU A 116 -28.04 5.81 8.86
CA LEU A 116 -29.13 5.97 9.82
C LEU A 116 -30.15 4.83 9.72
N LYS A 117 -30.46 4.38 8.49
CA LYS A 117 -31.28 3.18 8.25
C LYS A 117 -30.62 1.91 8.80
N ALA A 118 -29.31 1.75 8.61
CA ALA A 118 -28.56 0.61 9.13
C ALA A 118 -28.48 0.60 10.67
N THR A 119 -28.69 1.74 11.32
CA THR A 119 -28.67 1.93 12.78
C THR A 119 -30.06 2.23 13.35
N ASP A 120 -31.11 1.95 12.59
CA ASP A 120 -32.48 2.24 12.98
C ASP A 120 -32.97 1.35 14.13
N GLY A 121 -33.83 1.90 14.98
CA GLY A 121 -34.25 1.26 16.24
C GLY A 121 -33.22 1.30 17.37
N GLY A 122 -32.04 1.89 17.15
CA GLY A 122 -31.03 2.16 18.19
C GLY A 122 -31.26 3.47 18.94
N ALA A 123 -30.42 3.75 19.94
CA ALA A 123 -30.45 5.03 20.66
C ALA A 123 -30.19 6.23 19.74
N ASP A 124 -30.81 7.38 20.05
CA ASP A 124 -30.63 8.62 19.28
C ASP A 124 -29.16 9.08 19.25
N ARG A 125 -28.47 8.90 20.37
CA ARG A 125 -27.02 9.10 20.47
C ARG A 125 -26.31 7.77 20.43
N ARG A 126 -25.58 7.56 19.35
CA ARG A 126 -24.78 6.37 19.13
C ARG A 126 -23.48 6.76 18.47
N THR A 127 -22.38 6.14 18.85
CA THR A 127 -21.10 6.28 18.15
C THR A 127 -20.78 4.99 17.40
N GLY A 128 -19.99 5.12 16.34
CA GLY A 128 -19.57 3.98 15.55
C GLY A 128 -18.46 4.32 14.59
N ARG A 129 -18.09 3.32 13.78
CA ARG A 129 -17.08 3.43 12.75
C ARG A 129 -17.67 2.98 11.42
N LEU A 130 -17.43 3.75 10.38
CA LEU A 130 -17.78 3.40 9.01
C LEU A 130 -16.47 3.21 8.22
N PRO A 131 -16.08 1.97 7.88
CA PRO A 131 -14.96 1.77 6.98
C PRO A 131 -15.32 2.30 5.59
N VAL A 132 -14.37 2.97 4.95
CA VAL A 132 -14.43 3.47 3.57
C VAL A 132 -13.11 3.18 2.87
N LEU A 133 -13.16 2.90 1.57
CA LEU A 133 -11.96 2.78 0.74
C LEU A 133 -11.69 4.13 0.08
N ILE A 134 -10.55 4.73 0.37
CA ILE A 134 -10.11 5.98 -0.22
C ILE A 134 -9.01 5.65 -1.23
N ARG A 135 -9.23 5.99 -2.49
CA ARG A 135 -8.23 5.99 -3.56
C ARG A 135 -7.85 7.41 -3.88
N LEU A 136 -6.57 7.73 -3.78
CA LEU A 136 -6.02 9.05 -4.01
C LEU A 136 -5.14 9.03 -5.25
N ARG A 137 -5.14 10.14 -5.99
CA ARG A 137 -4.08 10.50 -6.91
C ARG A 137 -3.35 11.71 -6.35
N TYR A 138 -2.03 11.70 -6.49
CA TYR A 138 -1.18 12.75 -5.95
C TYR A 138 0.08 12.89 -6.80
N TRP A 139 0.73 14.03 -6.67
CA TRP A 139 2.00 14.30 -7.33
C TRP A 139 3.17 14.11 -6.36
N ASP A 140 4.19 13.38 -6.81
CA ASP A 140 5.49 13.26 -6.15
C ASP A 140 6.53 13.87 -7.11
N GLY A 141 6.81 15.16 -6.94
CA GLY A 141 7.47 15.97 -7.95
C GLY A 141 6.68 15.95 -9.27
N ASP A 142 7.33 15.57 -10.37
CA ASP A 142 6.70 15.48 -11.70
C ASP A 142 6.07 14.11 -11.99
N THR A 143 6.01 13.20 -11.01
CA THR A 143 5.44 11.86 -11.19
C THR A 143 4.05 11.77 -10.58
N GLU A 144 3.04 11.53 -11.40
CA GLU A 144 1.70 11.19 -10.91
C GLU A 144 1.74 9.79 -10.26
N ARG A 145 1.22 9.71 -9.04
CA ARG A 145 1.13 8.49 -8.24
C ARG A 145 -0.30 8.25 -7.81
N SER A 146 -0.58 7.01 -7.43
CA SER A 146 -1.84 6.65 -6.80
C SER A 146 -1.60 5.83 -5.55
N SER A 147 -2.47 6.02 -4.57
CA SER A 147 -2.45 5.30 -3.30
C SER A 147 -3.88 4.89 -2.94
N SER A 148 -4.02 3.77 -2.26
CA SER A 148 -5.30 3.36 -1.69
C SER A 148 -5.15 2.96 -0.23
N GLY A 149 -6.22 3.12 0.52
CA GLY A 149 -6.29 2.70 1.91
C GLY A 149 -7.73 2.58 2.39
N ILE A 150 -7.94 1.69 3.36
CA ILE A 150 -9.20 1.58 4.08
C ILE A 150 -9.09 2.42 5.35
N TYR A 151 -10.02 3.34 5.53
CA TYR A 151 -10.10 4.24 6.66
C TYR A 151 -11.42 4.08 7.37
N ASP A 152 -11.43 4.22 8.69
CA ASP A 152 -12.63 4.29 9.51
C ASP A 152 -13.01 5.75 9.73
N ILE A 153 -14.16 6.15 9.20
CA ILE A 153 -14.83 7.39 9.61
C ILE A 153 -15.41 7.13 10.99
N VAL A 154 -14.91 7.85 12.00
CA VAL A 154 -15.51 7.85 13.33
C VAL A 154 -16.71 8.77 13.29
N TRP A 155 -17.87 8.27 13.68
CA TRP A 155 -19.11 9.02 13.62
C TRP A 155 -19.90 8.91 14.92
N ARG A 156 -20.75 9.90 15.14
CA ARG A 156 -21.81 9.89 16.14
C ARG A 156 -23.15 10.29 15.53
N THR A 157 -24.24 9.72 16.03
CA THR A 157 -25.59 10.20 15.76
C THR A 157 -26.03 11.17 16.85
N GLU A 158 -26.81 12.15 16.46
CA GLU A 158 -27.47 13.08 17.37
C GLU A 158 -28.96 13.18 17.03
N GLY A 159 -29.82 13.17 18.04
CA GLY A 159 -31.24 13.49 17.87
C GLY A 159 -31.45 14.97 17.58
N ARG A 160 -32.37 15.29 16.66
CA ARG A 160 -32.83 16.63 16.33
C ARG A 160 -34.26 16.82 16.84
N LEU A 161 -34.57 18.02 17.34
CA LEU A 161 -35.91 18.36 17.85
C LEU A 161 -37.05 18.13 16.83
N LEU A 162 -36.80 18.24 15.51
CA LEU A 162 -37.86 18.22 14.48
C LEU A 162 -37.54 17.42 13.20
N ARG A 163 -36.39 16.73 13.10
CA ARG A 163 -35.96 16.03 11.86
C ARG A 163 -35.27 14.68 12.11
N GLY A 164 -35.66 13.98 13.17
CA GLY A 164 -35.10 12.66 13.49
C GLY A 164 -33.63 12.73 13.91
N ARG A 165 -32.78 11.83 13.40
CA ARG A 165 -31.36 11.72 13.76
C ARG A 165 -30.47 12.31 12.66
N THR A 166 -29.25 12.73 13.03
CA THR A 166 -28.20 13.16 12.09
C THR A 166 -26.88 12.57 12.44
N VAL A 167 -26.01 12.41 11.45
CA VAL A 167 -24.65 11.93 11.61
C VAL A 167 -23.70 13.12 11.69
N ARG A 168 -22.78 13.07 12.66
CA ARG A 168 -21.60 13.93 12.75
C ARG A 168 -20.36 13.04 12.66
N MET A 169 -19.44 13.42 11.78
CA MET A 169 -18.11 12.85 11.71
C MET A 169 -17.23 13.49 12.78
N GLU A 170 -16.49 12.66 13.51
CA GLU A 170 -15.57 13.07 14.57
C GLU A 170 -14.10 12.95 14.15
N GLY A 171 -13.83 12.20 13.08
CA GLY A 171 -12.50 12.07 12.51
C GLY A 171 -12.35 10.86 11.60
N LEU A 172 -11.14 10.65 11.15
CA LEU A 172 -10.74 9.56 10.26
C LEU A 172 -9.58 8.78 10.87
N ARG A 173 -9.60 7.46 10.79
CA ARG A 173 -8.50 6.59 11.26
C ARG A 173 -8.10 5.61 10.19
N LEU A 174 -6.80 5.49 9.93
CA LEU A 174 -6.29 4.46 9.04
C LEU A 174 -6.56 3.07 9.64
N ARG A 175 -7.25 2.21 8.89
CA ARG A 175 -7.48 0.81 9.26
C ARG A 175 -6.49 -0.12 8.57
N ALA A 176 -6.34 0.05 7.26
CA ALA A 176 -5.43 -0.76 6.45
C ALA A 176 -4.89 0.06 5.30
N ARG A 177 -3.62 -0.16 4.95
CA ARG A 177 -3.04 0.38 3.72
C ARG A 177 -3.39 -0.54 2.55
N GLY A 178 -3.66 0.03 1.38
CA GLY A 178 -4.18 -0.71 0.23
C GLY A 178 -5.61 -1.17 0.43
N GLY A 179 -5.99 -2.21 -0.30
CA GLY A 179 -7.30 -2.85 -0.22
C GLY A 179 -8.18 -2.57 -1.43
N ASP A 180 -9.24 -3.36 -1.51
CA ASP A 180 -10.25 -3.34 -2.55
C ASP A 180 -11.66 -3.36 -1.93
N GLN A 181 -12.69 -3.45 -2.78
CA GLN A 181 -14.07 -3.49 -2.33
C GLN A 181 -14.35 -4.70 -1.44
N ALA A 182 -13.77 -5.87 -1.71
CA ALA A 182 -13.98 -7.07 -0.91
C ALA A 182 -13.39 -6.92 0.51
N ALA A 183 -12.20 -6.33 0.62
CA ALA A 183 -11.59 -6.00 1.91
C ALA A 183 -12.41 -4.96 2.69
N LEU A 184 -12.99 -3.98 1.99
CA LEU A 184 -13.90 -2.98 2.58
C LEU A 184 -15.18 -3.64 3.13
N ASP A 185 -15.81 -4.52 2.36
CA ASP A 185 -17.03 -5.21 2.78
C ASP A 185 -16.75 -6.16 3.96
N ALA A 186 -15.62 -6.86 3.94
CA ALA A 186 -15.18 -7.68 5.08
C ALA A 186 -14.90 -6.83 6.34
N ALA A 187 -14.31 -5.64 6.15
CA ALA A 187 -14.10 -4.67 7.23
C ALA A 187 -15.42 -4.18 7.83
N TRP A 188 -16.45 -3.99 7.01
CA TRP A 188 -17.78 -3.62 7.47
C TRP A 188 -18.45 -4.73 8.28
N LEU A 189 -18.40 -5.98 7.81
CA LEU A 189 -18.99 -7.12 8.54
C LEU A 189 -18.46 -7.29 9.97
N ARG A 190 -17.20 -6.89 10.23
CA ARG A 190 -16.58 -6.96 11.57
C ARG A 190 -17.02 -5.85 12.52
N VAL A 191 -17.46 -4.71 11.98
CA VAL A 191 -17.69 -3.48 12.76
C VAL A 191 -19.12 -2.97 12.64
N LYS A 192 -19.95 -3.68 11.85
CA LYS A 192 -21.35 -3.37 11.63
C LYS A 192 -22.03 -3.08 12.99
N PRO A 193 -22.63 -1.89 13.15
CA PRO A 193 -23.37 -1.51 14.33
C PRO A 193 -24.65 -2.34 14.50
#